data_AF-A0A0D6LM51-F1
#
_entry.id   AF-A0A0D6LM51-F1
#
_cell.length_a   1.000
_cell.length_b   1.000
_cell.length_c   1.000
_cell.angle_alpha   90.00
_cell.angle_beta   90.00
_cell.angle_gamma   90.00
#
_symmetry.space_group_name_H-M   'P 1'
#
loop_
_entity.id
_entity.type
_entity.pdbx_description
1 polymer ?
#
loop_
_entity_poly.entity_id
_entity_poly.type
_entity_poly.pdbx_seq_one_letter_code
_entity_poly.pdbx_strand_id
1 'polypeptide(L)'
;YTNECVMKVAACKEDLQLTVFKKGKCSDFRNPCDDLECSHHSRCQLFTNGTAICVCPQKCPLSLTPVCATDGVTYDNECEVQRSACQLKSHIAVRHQGPCGKGLCSTFSCNAPLVCVVKDEKPSCVCPQCTDELREVCASDGRTYSNECKMRKAACEAGVTLFVKYNGICEGCAKKNCQYYSSCVVENGKAECRCPTECYRKLSSTQLTPVCGTDGVTYSSECHLRKSACQQMKFIMIAFEGKCDACLNVECGFGEECRGGKCLCSYQCPLSPPPSAKVCGEDGVLYLSDCHRQLAACQRGA
;
A
#
# COMPACT_ATOMS: atom_id res chain seq x y z
N TYR A 1 12.79 -7.16 -8.02
CA TYR A 1 12.87 -6.28 -9.20
C TYR A 1 12.79 -7.12 -10.47
N THR A 2 12.22 -6.58 -11.56
CA THR A 2 12.03 -7.31 -12.84
C THR A 2 13.36 -7.62 -13.55
N ASN A 3 14.37 -6.76 -13.37
CA ASN A 3 15.76 -7.01 -13.79
C ASN A 3 16.74 -6.17 -12.94
N GLU A 4 18.04 -6.40 -13.11
CA GLU A 4 19.11 -5.71 -12.37
C GLU A 4 19.19 -4.21 -12.69
N CYS A 5 18.88 -3.80 -13.92
CA CYS A 5 18.88 -2.38 -14.31
C CYS A 5 17.81 -1.60 -13.51
N VAL A 6 16.58 -2.12 -13.47
CA VAL A 6 15.47 -1.55 -12.69
C VAL A 6 15.80 -1.53 -11.19
N MET A 7 16.47 -2.56 -10.69
CA MET A 7 16.95 -2.59 -9.30
C MET A 7 17.94 -1.47 -9.02
N LYS A 8 18.95 -1.27 -9.87
CA LYS A 8 19.97 -0.22 -9.68
C LYS A 8 19.38 1.19 -9.79
N VAL A 9 18.42 1.40 -10.69
CA VAL A 9 17.71 2.69 -10.80
C VAL A 9 16.89 2.97 -9.54
N ALA A 10 16.17 1.97 -9.01
CA ALA A 10 15.45 2.12 -7.74
C ALA A 10 16.40 2.37 -6.57
N ALA A 11 17.53 1.65 -6.52
CA ALA A 11 18.57 1.84 -5.52
C ALA A 11 19.11 3.28 -5.53
N CYS A 12 19.42 3.81 -6.72
CA CYS A 12 19.92 5.16 -6.88
C CYS A 12 18.90 6.24 -6.47
N LYS A 13 17.60 6.02 -6.72
CA LYS A 13 16.55 6.98 -6.34
C LYS A 13 16.41 7.13 -4.81
N GLU A 14 16.64 6.03 -4.10
CA GLU A 14 16.46 5.95 -2.64
C GLU A 14 17.80 6.08 -1.88
N ASP A 15 18.89 6.44 -2.57
CA ASP A 15 20.26 6.44 -2.03
C ASP A 15 20.67 5.12 -1.33
N LEU A 16 20.16 4.01 -1.86
CA LEU A 16 20.44 2.65 -1.41
C LEU A 16 21.54 2.01 -2.25
N GLN A 17 22.38 1.19 -1.62
CA GLN A 17 23.27 0.28 -2.33
C GLN A 17 22.65 -1.12 -2.39
N LEU A 18 22.00 -1.45 -3.51
CA LEU A 18 21.43 -2.79 -3.76
C LEU A 18 22.37 -3.63 -4.64
N THR A 19 22.57 -4.88 -4.26
CA THR A 19 23.29 -5.90 -5.04
C THR A 19 22.37 -7.06 -5.40
N VAL A 20 22.65 -7.74 -6.52
CA VAL A 20 21.84 -8.90 -6.92
C VAL A 20 22.19 -10.07 -6.02
N PHE A 21 21.28 -10.40 -5.12
CA PHE A 21 21.42 -11.56 -4.23
C PHE A 21 21.16 -12.89 -4.96
N LYS A 22 20.01 -13.03 -5.63
CA LYS A 22 19.62 -14.22 -6.39
C LYS A 22 18.75 -13.84 -7.58
N LYS A 23 18.92 -14.53 -8.72
CA LYS A 23 18.03 -14.43 -9.88
C LYS A 23 16.85 -15.40 -9.71
N GLY A 24 15.62 -14.92 -9.89
CA GLY A 24 14.40 -15.73 -9.73
C GLY A 24 13.33 -15.04 -8.89
N LYS A 25 12.30 -15.80 -8.47
CA LYS A 25 11.24 -15.30 -7.58
C LYS A 25 11.78 -15.15 -6.15
N CYS A 26 11.50 -14.02 -5.51
CA CYS A 26 11.88 -13.77 -4.12
C CYS A 26 11.06 -14.61 -3.11
N SER A 27 9.93 -15.17 -3.53
CA SER A 27 8.99 -15.93 -2.66
C SER A 27 9.54 -17.26 -2.12
N ASP A 28 10.59 -17.82 -2.74
CA ASP A 28 11.13 -19.13 -2.37
C ASP A 28 12.31 -19.02 -1.38
N PHE A 29 12.51 -17.83 -0.80
CA PHE A 29 13.65 -17.53 0.05
C PHE A 29 13.19 -16.78 1.30
N ARG A 30 13.30 -17.43 2.46
CA ARG A 30 13.15 -16.78 3.76
C ARG A 30 14.40 -15.91 3.99
N ASN A 31 14.22 -14.60 4.15
CA ASN A 31 15.32 -13.68 4.32
C ASN A 31 15.94 -13.87 5.71
N PRO A 32 17.21 -14.30 5.84
CA PRO A 32 17.83 -14.52 7.14
C PRO A 32 17.95 -13.26 8.01
N CYS A 33 17.81 -12.06 7.42
CA CYS A 33 17.70 -10.82 8.19
C CYS A 33 16.34 -10.62 8.87
N ASP A 34 15.32 -11.41 8.53
CA ASP A 34 13.99 -11.32 9.18
C ASP A 34 14.04 -11.90 10.61
N ASP A 35 14.95 -12.84 10.86
CA ASP A 35 15.10 -13.52 12.16
C ASP A 35 16.37 -13.07 12.92
N LEU A 36 17.22 -12.21 12.33
CA LEU A 36 18.48 -11.75 12.94
C LEU A 36 18.33 -10.38 13.58
N GLU A 37 18.36 -10.33 14.91
CA GLU A 37 18.40 -9.08 15.67
C GLU A 37 19.81 -8.51 15.77
N CYS A 38 20.02 -7.34 15.15
CA CYS A 38 21.27 -6.60 15.18
C CYS A 38 21.28 -5.54 16.29
N SER A 39 22.34 -5.50 17.10
CA SER A 39 22.50 -4.57 18.23
C SER A 39 23.46 -3.41 17.92
N HIS A 40 23.52 -2.41 18.81
CA HIS A 40 24.46 -1.28 18.72
C HIS A 40 24.40 -0.51 17.40
N HIS A 41 23.20 -0.28 16.85
CA HIS A 41 23.00 0.40 15.56
C HIS A 41 23.65 -0.30 14.35
N SER A 42 23.99 -1.58 14.46
CA SER A 42 24.33 -2.40 13.30
C SER A 42 23.08 -2.72 12.48
N ARG A 43 23.25 -2.84 11.16
CA ARG A 43 22.16 -3.27 10.26
C ARG A 43 22.44 -4.67 9.74
N CYS A 44 21.40 -5.46 9.52
CA CYS A 44 21.59 -6.74 8.86
C CYS A 44 21.90 -6.54 7.38
N GLN A 45 23.01 -7.13 6.92
CA GLN A 45 23.39 -7.17 5.51
C GLN A 45 23.52 -8.62 5.06
N LEU A 46 22.82 -8.95 3.96
CA LEU A 46 22.95 -10.23 3.30
C LEU A 46 24.16 -10.24 2.36
N PHE A 47 24.95 -11.31 2.44
CA PHE A 47 26.09 -11.58 1.57
C PHE A 47 25.71 -12.56 0.46
N THR A 48 26.49 -12.56 -0.62
CA THR A 48 26.24 -13.37 -1.83
C THR A 48 26.23 -14.89 -1.57
N ASN A 49 26.80 -15.33 -0.45
CA ASN A 49 26.80 -16.72 0.00
C ASN A 49 25.54 -17.12 0.80
N GLY A 50 24.57 -16.23 0.96
CA GLY A 50 23.35 -16.49 1.74
C GLY A 50 23.47 -16.19 3.23
N THR A 51 24.63 -15.72 3.71
CA THR A 51 24.82 -15.38 5.13
C THR A 51 24.29 -13.98 5.43
N ALA A 52 23.51 -13.84 6.51
CA ALA A 52 23.17 -12.56 7.13
C ALA A 52 24.20 -12.21 8.20
N ILE A 53 24.76 -11.00 8.12
CA ILE A 53 25.72 -10.50 9.11
C ILE A 53 25.31 -9.08 9.51
N CYS A 54 25.34 -8.79 10.80
CA CYS A 54 25.18 -7.44 11.31
C CYS A 54 26.44 -6.62 11.03
N VAL A 55 26.30 -5.55 10.25
CA VAL A 55 27.40 -4.68 9.83
C VAL A 55 27.19 -3.26 10.34
N CYS A 56 28.29 -2.60 10.67
CA CYS A 56 28.27 -1.19 11.04
C CYS A 56 28.12 -0.28 9.81
N PRO A 57 27.57 0.94 9.99
CA PRO A 57 27.64 1.98 8.97
C PRO A 57 29.08 2.15 8.45
N GLN A 58 29.26 1.98 7.14
CA GLN A 58 30.59 2.10 6.50
C GLN A 58 30.89 3.52 6.06
N LYS A 59 29.85 4.30 5.73
CA LYS A 59 29.92 5.69 5.33
C LYS A 59 28.83 6.46 6.05
N CYS A 60 29.17 7.65 6.49
CA CYS A 60 28.22 8.63 6.98
C CYS A 60 28.23 9.86 6.07
N PRO A 61 27.12 10.61 6.00
CA PRO A 61 27.09 11.89 5.30
C PRO A 61 28.15 12.85 5.88
N LEU A 62 28.76 13.67 5.04
CA LEU A 62 29.69 14.73 5.45
C LEU A 62 28.96 15.97 6.04
N SER A 63 27.76 15.77 6.57
CA SER A 63 26.98 16.84 7.19
C SER A 63 27.60 17.25 8.52
N LEU A 64 27.93 18.54 8.67
CA LEU A 64 28.46 19.10 9.91
C LEU A 64 27.31 19.62 10.79
N THR A 65 26.67 18.69 11.49
CA THR A 65 25.63 18.96 12.49
C THR A 65 26.07 18.33 13.81
N PRO A 66 26.98 18.98 14.55
CA PRO A 66 27.69 18.34 15.65
C PRO A 66 26.74 17.91 16.76
N VAL A 67 27.01 16.75 17.36
CA VAL A 67 26.25 16.21 18.49
C VAL A 67 27.19 15.78 19.61
N CYS A 68 26.74 15.95 20.85
CA CYS A 68 27.45 15.47 22.02
C CYS A 68 26.90 14.10 22.39
N ALA A 69 27.76 13.10 22.44
CA ALA A 69 27.38 11.73 22.78
C ALA A 69 27.46 11.44 24.29
N THR A 70 26.88 10.31 24.70
CA THR A 70 26.84 9.88 26.10
C THR A 70 28.22 9.55 26.69
N ASP A 71 29.21 9.29 25.85
CA ASP A 71 30.62 9.11 26.22
C ASP A 71 31.38 10.43 26.41
N GLY A 72 30.73 11.57 26.18
CA GLY A 72 31.34 12.90 26.33
C GLY A 72 32.17 13.34 25.12
N VAL A 73 32.09 12.62 23.99
CA VAL A 73 32.78 12.97 22.74
C VAL A 73 31.82 13.71 21.79
N THR A 74 32.35 14.74 21.12
CA THR A 74 31.65 15.43 20.03
C THR A 74 31.82 14.64 18.74
N TYR A 75 30.70 14.33 18.08
CA TYR A 75 30.68 13.70 16.75
C TYR A 75 30.15 14.68 15.71
N ASP A 76 30.65 14.59 14.47
CA ASP A 76 30.28 15.50 13.37
C ASP A 76 28.79 15.47 13.02
N ASN A 77 28.14 14.32 13.23
CA ASN A 77 26.70 14.11 13.13
C ASN A 77 26.27 12.83 13.84
N GLU A 78 24.94 12.60 13.91
CA GLU A 78 24.34 11.43 14.57
C GLU A 78 24.73 10.09 13.92
N CYS A 79 24.98 10.05 12.60
CA CYS A 79 25.44 8.81 11.95
C CYS A 79 26.80 8.37 12.49
N GLU A 80 27.71 9.31 12.76
CA GLU A 80 29.03 8.99 13.32
C GLU A 80 28.92 8.46 14.77
N VAL A 81 27.95 8.94 15.56
CA VAL A 81 27.65 8.37 16.89
C VAL A 81 27.22 6.91 16.75
N GLN A 82 26.24 6.63 15.89
CA GLN A 82 25.74 5.27 15.65
C GLN A 82 26.82 4.34 15.12
N ARG A 83 27.68 4.85 14.22
CA ARG A 83 28.82 4.12 13.67
C ARG A 83 29.82 3.76 14.77
N SER A 84 30.18 4.72 15.62
CA SER A 84 31.12 4.50 16.72
C SER A 84 30.55 3.54 17.77
N ALA A 85 29.27 3.69 18.15
CA ALA A 85 28.55 2.76 19.01
C ALA A 85 28.63 1.32 18.47
N CYS A 86 28.39 1.15 17.17
CA CYS A 86 28.47 -0.14 16.50
C CYS A 86 29.88 -0.74 16.52
N GLN A 87 30.89 0.04 16.12
CA GLN A 87 32.28 -0.42 16.01
C GLN A 87 32.86 -0.80 17.37
N LEU A 88 32.54 -0.02 18.41
CA LEU A 88 32.98 -0.24 19.79
C LEU A 88 32.12 -1.26 20.53
N LYS A 89 31.01 -1.73 19.94
CA LYS A 89 29.99 -2.57 20.61
C LYS A 89 29.56 -1.98 21.96
N SER A 90 29.34 -0.67 21.97
CA SER A 90 29.05 0.11 23.17
C SER A 90 27.68 0.81 23.05
N HIS A 91 27.12 1.21 24.18
CA HIS A 91 25.86 1.97 24.25
C HIS A 91 26.17 3.48 24.22
N ILE A 92 26.59 3.96 23.07
CA ILE A 92 26.84 5.38 22.82
C ILE A 92 25.62 5.96 22.10
N ALA A 93 24.97 6.94 22.72
CA ALA A 93 23.79 7.61 22.18
C ALA A 93 24.03 9.13 22.13
N VAL A 94 23.22 9.85 21.35
CA VAL A 94 23.23 11.31 21.38
C VAL A 94 22.69 11.77 22.74
N ARG A 95 23.52 12.51 23.49
CA ARG A 95 23.13 13.17 24.73
C ARG A 95 22.43 14.49 24.45
N HIS A 96 23.01 15.34 23.60
CA HIS A 96 22.39 16.59 23.15
C HIS A 96 22.93 17.04 21.80
N GLN A 97 22.20 17.94 21.13
CA GLN A 97 22.63 18.64 19.92
C GLN A 97 23.77 19.63 20.26
N GLY A 98 24.75 19.80 19.37
CA GLY A 98 25.94 20.62 19.57
C GLY A 98 27.12 19.87 20.20
N PRO A 99 28.32 20.48 20.23
CA PRO A 99 29.54 19.83 20.74
C PRO A 99 29.51 19.58 22.27
N CYS A 100 30.18 18.52 22.71
CA CYS A 100 30.51 18.29 24.12
C CYS A 100 31.54 19.31 24.60
N GLY A 101 31.38 19.76 25.85
CA GLY A 101 32.36 20.59 26.55
C GLY A 101 32.30 22.08 26.18
N LYS A 102 32.19 22.90 27.24
CA LYS A 102 31.96 24.36 27.29
C LYS A 102 30.54 24.80 26.92
N GLY A 103 29.67 24.76 27.92
CA GLY A 103 28.38 25.44 27.94
C GLY A 103 27.50 24.90 29.06
N LEU A 104 26.55 25.68 29.57
CA LEU A 104 25.69 25.26 30.68
C LEU A 104 24.87 23.98 30.39
N CYS A 105 24.70 23.62 29.12
CA CYS A 105 24.03 22.39 28.68
C CYS A 105 24.95 21.15 28.61
N SER A 106 26.26 21.26 28.83
CA SER A 106 27.15 20.08 28.78
C SER A 106 27.01 19.15 30.00
N THR A 107 26.55 19.70 31.12
CA THR A 107 26.32 18.99 32.40
C THR A 107 24.84 18.89 32.77
N PHE A 108 23.94 19.43 31.95
CA PHE A 108 22.50 19.48 32.20
C PHE A 108 21.76 18.70 31.11
N SER A 109 20.99 17.69 31.51
CA SER A 109 20.25 16.82 30.58
C SER A 109 18.75 17.04 30.69
N CYS A 110 18.08 17.09 29.54
CA CYS A 110 16.62 17.17 29.43
C CYS A 110 16.05 15.80 29.08
N ASN A 111 14.87 15.49 29.58
CA ASN A 111 14.15 14.28 29.15
C ASN A 111 13.61 14.49 27.73
N ALA A 112 13.82 13.51 26.85
CA ALA A 112 13.23 13.54 25.51
C ALA A 112 11.69 13.70 25.62
N PRO A 113 11.07 14.54 24.77
CA PRO A 113 11.59 15.18 23.55
C PRO A 113 12.23 16.58 23.74
N LEU A 114 12.47 17.03 24.98
CA LEU A 114 13.01 18.36 25.26
C LEU A 114 14.51 18.46 24.89
N VAL A 115 14.92 19.63 24.44
CA VAL A 115 16.32 19.97 24.12
C VAL A 115 16.83 21.03 25.09
N CYS A 116 18.06 20.88 25.56
CA CYS A 116 18.70 21.89 26.40
C CYS A 116 19.15 23.07 25.53
N VAL A 117 18.77 24.27 25.94
CA VAL A 117 19.26 25.54 25.39
C VAL A 117 19.74 26.44 26.54
N VAL A 118 20.64 27.37 26.25
CA VAL A 118 21.05 28.39 27.22
C VAL A 118 20.11 29.59 27.09
N LYS A 119 19.35 29.89 28.15
CA LYS A 119 18.55 31.11 28.28
C LYS A 119 19.04 31.85 29.52
N ASP A 120 19.34 33.14 29.38
CA ASP A 120 19.77 34.00 30.49
C ASP A 120 20.94 33.41 31.30
N GLU A 121 21.97 32.92 30.58
CA GLU A 121 23.14 32.27 31.18
C GLU A 121 22.82 31.05 32.07
N LYS A 122 21.66 30.41 31.87
CA LYS A 122 21.25 29.18 32.56
C LYS A 122 20.77 28.12 31.57
N PRO A 123 20.94 26.83 31.89
CA PRO A 123 20.40 25.77 31.06
C PRO A 123 18.87 25.69 31.23
N SER A 124 18.15 25.55 30.13
CA SER A 124 16.68 25.46 30.08
C SER A 124 16.26 24.37 29.09
N CYS A 125 15.29 23.55 29.48
CA CYS A 125 14.69 22.57 28.59
C CYS A 125 13.55 23.21 27.79
N VAL A 126 13.59 23.11 26.47
CA VAL A 126 12.56 23.66 25.57
C VAL A 126 12.23 22.65 24.46
N CYS A 127 11.09 22.84 23.79
CA CYS A 127 10.75 22.04 22.61
C CYS A 127 11.74 22.34 21.45
N PRO A 128 12.04 21.33 20.61
CA PRO A 128 13.00 21.47 19.52
C PRO A 128 12.55 22.52 18.50
N GLN A 129 13.53 23.23 17.94
CA GLN A 129 13.34 24.09 16.76
C GLN A 129 13.58 23.25 15.50
N CYS A 130 12.71 23.41 14.50
CA CYS A 130 12.71 22.55 13.31
C CYS A 130 12.77 23.38 12.03
N THR A 131 13.50 22.86 11.04
CA THR A 131 13.48 23.36 9.66
C THR A 131 12.28 22.79 8.89
N ASP A 132 11.97 23.40 7.75
CA ASP A 132 10.88 22.98 6.85
C ASP A 132 11.30 21.89 5.85
N GLU A 133 12.26 21.05 6.22
CA GLU A 133 12.65 19.90 5.40
C GLU A 133 11.50 18.89 5.27
N LEU A 134 11.19 18.48 4.04
CA LEU A 134 10.16 17.48 3.79
C LEU A 134 10.78 16.08 3.76
N ARG A 135 10.61 15.33 4.86
CA ARG A 135 11.01 13.93 5.02
C ARG A 135 9.97 13.22 5.88
N GLU A 136 8.85 12.86 5.26
CA GLU A 136 7.63 12.45 5.98
C GLU A 136 7.85 11.22 6.87
N VAL A 137 7.16 11.20 8.02
CA VAL A 137 7.14 10.06 8.94
C VAL A 137 5.72 9.77 9.41
N CYS A 138 5.39 8.49 9.57
CA CYS A 138 4.15 8.06 10.20
C CYS A 138 4.42 7.79 11.68
N ALA A 139 3.73 8.52 12.56
CA ALA A 139 3.92 8.39 14.00
C ALA A 139 2.99 7.32 14.63
N SER A 140 3.26 7.01 15.89
CA SER A 140 2.49 6.06 16.70
C SER A 140 1.01 6.43 16.88
N ASP A 141 0.67 7.71 16.73
CA ASP A 141 -0.71 8.24 16.75
C ASP A 141 -1.47 8.06 15.42
N GLY A 142 -0.83 7.45 14.41
CA GLY A 142 -1.41 7.23 13.08
C GLY A 142 -1.48 8.49 12.22
N ARG A 143 -0.76 9.56 12.59
CA ARG A 143 -0.69 10.81 11.82
C ARG A 143 0.64 10.93 11.08
N THR A 144 0.57 11.48 9.88
CA THR A 144 1.75 11.86 9.10
C THR A 144 2.29 13.20 9.62
N TYR A 145 3.59 13.26 9.86
CA TYR A 145 4.32 14.49 10.14
C TYR A 145 5.30 14.77 9.00
N SER A 146 5.49 16.05 8.64
CA SER A 146 6.33 16.42 7.50
C SER A 146 7.81 16.07 7.68
N ASN A 147 8.26 15.97 8.93
CA ASN A 147 9.54 15.40 9.32
C ASN A 147 9.53 14.97 10.79
N GLU A 148 10.52 14.16 11.18
CA GLU A 148 10.66 13.65 12.55
C GLU A 148 10.84 14.77 13.58
N CYS A 149 11.53 15.88 13.24
CA CYS A 149 11.66 17.01 14.16
C CYS A 149 10.30 17.61 14.49
N LYS A 150 9.45 17.85 13.48
CA LYS A 150 8.09 18.39 13.70
C LYS A 150 7.20 17.40 14.46
N MET A 151 7.39 16.09 14.28
CA MET A 151 6.76 15.08 15.13
C MET A 151 7.17 15.24 16.60
N ARG A 152 8.48 15.32 16.89
CA ARG A 152 9.00 15.50 18.26
C ARG A 152 8.58 16.84 18.88
N LYS A 153 8.51 17.91 18.08
CA LYS A 153 8.01 19.22 18.50
C LYS A 153 6.54 19.14 18.91
N ALA A 154 5.69 18.53 18.07
CA ALA A 154 4.28 18.34 18.39
C ALA A 154 4.07 17.48 19.65
N ALA A 155 4.86 16.40 19.80
CA ALA A 155 4.87 15.58 21.00
C ALA A 155 5.24 16.38 22.26
N CYS A 156 6.26 17.23 22.16
CA CYS A 156 6.70 18.12 23.22
C CYS A 156 5.62 19.13 23.64
N GLU A 157 5.00 19.80 22.66
CA GLU A 157 3.95 20.81 22.90
C GLU A 157 2.68 20.19 23.49
N ALA A 158 2.36 18.96 23.12
CA ALA A 158 1.21 18.22 23.65
C ALA A 158 1.50 17.46 24.95
N GLY A 159 2.76 17.37 25.39
CA GLY A 159 3.15 16.61 26.58
C GLY A 159 2.94 15.09 26.44
N VAL A 160 3.04 14.57 25.21
CA VAL A 160 2.86 13.14 24.89
C VAL A 160 4.14 12.55 24.31
N THR A 161 4.24 11.23 24.29
CA THR A 161 5.32 10.51 23.62
C THR A 161 4.86 10.01 22.25
N LEU A 162 5.51 10.49 21.19
CA LEU A 162 5.33 9.97 19.83
C LEU A 162 6.64 9.33 19.37
N PHE A 163 6.54 8.19 18.70
CA PHE A 163 7.65 7.54 18.02
C PHE A 163 7.32 7.32 16.55
N VAL A 164 8.35 7.35 15.71
CA VAL A 164 8.22 7.01 14.30
C VAL A 164 7.88 5.52 14.22
N LYS A 165 6.72 5.23 13.63
CA LYS A 165 6.29 3.86 13.35
C LYS A 165 6.93 3.35 12.06
N TYR A 166 6.94 4.18 11.03
CA TYR A 166 7.67 3.95 9.79
C TYR A 166 7.90 5.29 9.05
N ASN A 167 8.90 5.31 8.17
CA ASN A 167 9.19 6.47 7.30
C ASN A 167 8.15 6.54 6.16
N GLY A 168 7.73 7.74 5.81
CA GLY A 168 6.68 8.02 4.83
C GLY A 168 5.35 8.44 5.44
N ILE A 169 4.34 8.63 4.61
CA ILE A 169 2.98 9.00 5.04
C ILE A 169 2.27 7.83 5.71
N CYS A 170 1.37 8.10 6.67
CA CYS A 170 0.49 7.07 7.17
C CYS A 170 -0.46 6.57 6.07
N GLU A 171 -0.28 5.34 5.63
CA GLU A 171 -1.10 4.68 4.62
C GLU A 171 -2.30 4.00 5.30
N GLY A 172 -3.34 4.80 5.59
CA GLY A 172 -4.68 4.30 5.90
C GLY A 172 -5.42 3.81 4.64
N CYS A 173 -6.74 3.61 4.73
CA CYS A 173 -7.54 3.16 3.59
C CYS A 173 -7.86 4.24 2.54
N ALA A 174 -7.52 5.51 2.81
CA ALA A 174 -7.89 6.64 1.95
C ALA A 174 -7.29 6.58 0.53
N LYS A 175 -6.16 5.91 0.34
CA LYS A 175 -5.49 5.76 -0.98
C LYS A 175 -5.24 4.30 -1.37
N LYS A 176 -5.68 3.33 -0.56
CA LYS A 176 -5.40 1.92 -0.81
C LYS A 176 -6.48 1.31 -1.70
N ASN A 177 -6.13 1.06 -2.96
CA ASN A 177 -7.01 0.39 -3.91
C ASN A 177 -6.98 -1.13 -3.71
N CYS A 178 -8.06 -1.69 -3.19
CA CYS A 178 -8.20 -3.12 -2.95
C CYS A 178 -8.88 -3.80 -4.14
N GLN A 179 -8.22 -4.81 -4.72
CA GLN A 179 -8.68 -5.51 -5.92
C GLN A 179 -9.49 -6.77 -5.57
N TYR A 180 -10.14 -7.36 -6.58
CA TYR A 180 -10.83 -8.65 -6.44
C TYR A 180 -11.91 -8.65 -5.35
N TYR A 181 -12.61 -7.53 -5.16
CA TYR A 181 -13.62 -7.35 -4.11
C TYR A 181 -13.09 -7.44 -2.67
N SER A 182 -11.78 -7.37 -2.46
CA SER A 182 -11.23 -7.18 -1.12
C SER A 182 -11.60 -5.79 -0.57
N SER A 183 -11.86 -5.72 0.73
CA SER A 183 -12.16 -4.47 1.43
C SER A 183 -10.94 -4.01 2.21
N CYS A 184 -10.65 -2.71 2.19
CA CYS A 184 -9.58 -2.15 3.00
C CYS A 184 -10.00 -2.09 4.46
N VAL A 185 -9.15 -2.62 5.33
CA VAL A 185 -9.26 -2.48 6.79
C VAL A 185 -7.94 -1.95 7.34
N VAL A 186 -7.99 -1.23 8.45
CA VAL A 186 -6.78 -0.81 9.17
C VAL A 186 -6.56 -1.78 10.33
N GLU A 187 -5.47 -2.54 10.29
CA GLU A 187 -5.06 -3.39 11.41
C GLU A 187 -3.67 -2.95 11.87
N ASN A 188 -3.50 -2.76 13.19
CA ASN A 188 -2.25 -2.27 13.77
C ASN A 188 -1.71 -1.01 13.06
N GLY A 189 -2.59 -0.09 12.66
CA GLY A 189 -2.24 1.15 11.94
C GLY A 189 -1.60 0.96 10.56
N LYS A 190 -1.77 -0.21 9.94
CA LYS A 190 -1.42 -0.50 8.55
C LYS A 190 -2.70 -0.81 7.79
N ALA A 191 -2.89 -0.20 6.62
CA ALA A 191 -3.99 -0.57 5.75
C ALA A 191 -3.72 -1.93 5.09
N GLU A 192 -4.69 -2.83 5.13
CA GLU A 192 -4.63 -4.17 4.54
C GLU A 192 -5.93 -4.47 3.79
N CYS A 193 -5.82 -5.14 2.65
CA CYS A 193 -6.98 -5.57 1.88
C CYS A 193 -7.37 -6.98 2.32
N ARG A 194 -8.61 -7.17 2.76
CA ARG A 194 -9.12 -8.46 3.22
C ARG A 194 -10.33 -8.93 2.44
N CYS A 195 -10.38 -10.23 2.20
CA CYS A 195 -11.54 -10.86 1.59
C CYS A 195 -12.71 -10.95 2.56
N PRO A 196 -13.96 -10.89 2.07
CA PRO A 196 -15.13 -11.21 2.88
C PRO A 196 -14.98 -12.60 3.53
N THR A 197 -15.07 -12.66 4.86
CA THR A 197 -14.95 -13.92 5.62
C THR A 197 -16.28 -14.66 5.65
N GLU A 198 -17.37 -13.92 5.86
CA GLU A 198 -18.72 -14.46 6.01
C GLU A 198 -19.69 -13.86 4.99
N CYS A 199 -20.60 -14.71 4.51
CA CYS A 199 -21.75 -14.29 3.72
C CYS A 199 -22.99 -14.40 4.62
N TYR A 200 -23.37 -13.30 5.29
CA TYR A 200 -24.48 -13.30 6.25
C TYR A 200 -25.82 -13.58 5.56
N ARG A 201 -26.55 -14.59 6.06
CA ARG A 201 -27.91 -14.96 5.62
C ARG A 201 -29.04 -14.11 6.23
N LYS A 202 -28.77 -12.88 6.70
CA LYS A 202 -29.81 -12.13 7.42
C LYS A 202 -30.73 -11.33 6.48
N LEU A 203 -31.95 -11.87 6.36
CA LEU A 203 -33.27 -11.18 6.33
C LEU A 203 -33.85 -10.61 5.02
N SER A 204 -33.31 -10.88 3.84
CA SER A 204 -34.11 -10.77 2.62
C SER A 204 -33.84 -11.92 1.68
N SER A 205 -34.89 -12.66 1.30
CA SER A 205 -34.89 -13.76 0.33
C SER A 205 -34.33 -13.38 -1.04
N THR A 206 -34.01 -12.11 -1.27
CA THR A 206 -33.52 -11.54 -2.53
C THR A 206 -32.01 -11.73 -2.79
N GLN A 207 -31.18 -12.08 -1.80
CA GLN A 207 -29.71 -12.22 -1.98
C GLN A 207 -29.19 -13.66 -2.10
N LEU A 208 -30.08 -14.65 -2.10
CA LEU A 208 -29.74 -16.07 -2.30
C LEU A 208 -29.91 -16.51 -3.76
N THR A 209 -30.09 -15.56 -4.67
CA THR A 209 -30.19 -15.87 -6.09
C THR A 209 -28.83 -16.38 -6.58
N PRO A 210 -28.78 -17.57 -7.20
CA PRO A 210 -27.55 -18.05 -7.79
C PRO A 210 -27.14 -17.09 -8.91
N VAL A 211 -25.85 -16.95 -9.13
CA VAL A 211 -25.29 -16.13 -10.21
C VAL A 211 -24.29 -16.94 -11.01
N CYS A 212 -24.28 -16.74 -12.32
CA CYS A 212 -23.26 -17.30 -13.19
C CYS A 212 -22.11 -16.32 -13.29
N GLY A 213 -20.89 -16.76 -12.97
CA GLY A 213 -19.68 -15.97 -13.13
C GLY A 213 -19.18 -15.94 -14.57
N THR A 214 -18.37 -14.94 -14.92
CA THR A 214 -17.66 -14.88 -16.22
C THR A 214 -16.64 -16.00 -16.41
N ASP A 215 -16.35 -16.76 -15.36
CA ASP A 215 -15.56 -17.98 -15.37
C ASP A 215 -16.38 -19.24 -15.69
N GLY A 216 -17.68 -19.08 -15.97
CA GLY A 216 -18.59 -20.19 -16.28
C GLY A 216 -19.00 -21.01 -15.04
N VAL A 217 -18.71 -20.52 -13.83
CA VAL A 217 -19.04 -21.20 -12.58
C VAL A 217 -20.31 -20.62 -11.97
N THR A 218 -21.18 -21.49 -11.48
CA THR A 218 -22.38 -21.08 -10.74
C THR A 218 -22.04 -20.86 -9.27
N TYR A 219 -22.34 -19.67 -8.76
CA TYR A 219 -22.18 -19.30 -7.36
C TYR A 219 -23.54 -19.23 -6.67
N SER A 220 -23.61 -19.65 -5.41
CA SER A 220 -24.86 -19.66 -4.63
C SER A 220 -25.40 -18.26 -4.30
N SER A 221 -24.55 -17.23 -4.37
CA SER A 221 -24.96 -15.83 -4.40
C SER A 221 -23.80 -14.94 -4.88
N GLU A 222 -24.09 -13.67 -5.16
CA GLU A 222 -23.08 -12.66 -5.45
C GLU A 222 -22.00 -12.57 -4.35
N CYS A 223 -22.37 -12.70 -3.06
CA CYS A 223 -21.39 -12.71 -1.97
C CYS A 223 -20.39 -13.86 -2.12
N HIS A 224 -20.88 -15.06 -2.45
CA HIS A 224 -20.02 -16.23 -2.64
C HIS A 224 -19.13 -16.07 -3.88
N LEU A 225 -19.62 -15.45 -4.95
CA LEU A 225 -18.81 -15.08 -6.11
C LEU A 225 -17.70 -14.11 -5.70
N ARG A 226 -18.03 -13.00 -5.03
CA ARG A 226 -17.04 -12.00 -4.58
C ARG A 226 -16.01 -12.58 -3.62
N LYS A 227 -16.44 -13.43 -2.68
CA LYS A 227 -15.55 -14.16 -1.75
C LYS A 227 -14.59 -15.07 -2.51
N SER A 228 -15.10 -15.90 -3.43
CA SER A 228 -14.30 -16.79 -4.26
C SER A 228 -13.31 -16.04 -5.15
N ALA A 229 -13.78 -14.99 -5.83
CA ALA A 229 -12.97 -14.11 -6.66
C ALA A 229 -11.82 -13.46 -5.87
N CYS A 230 -12.11 -13.00 -4.65
CA CYS A 230 -11.10 -12.45 -3.74
C CYS A 230 -10.08 -13.49 -3.31
N GLN A 231 -10.53 -14.66 -2.86
CA GLN A 231 -9.65 -15.74 -2.36
C GLN A 231 -8.76 -16.31 -3.48
N GLN A 232 -9.27 -16.34 -4.72
CA GLN A 232 -8.52 -16.82 -5.88
C GLN A 232 -7.72 -15.72 -6.59
N MET A 233 -7.86 -14.45 -6.19
CA MET A 233 -7.25 -13.28 -6.84
C MET A 233 -7.60 -13.20 -8.34
N LYS A 234 -8.88 -13.43 -8.68
CA LYS A 234 -9.38 -13.41 -10.06
C LYS A 234 -10.44 -12.34 -10.26
N PHE A 235 -10.42 -11.68 -11.41
CA PHE A 235 -11.50 -10.79 -11.84
C PHE A 235 -12.66 -11.63 -12.39
N ILE A 236 -13.55 -12.04 -11.50
CA ILE A 236 -14.79 -12.75 -11.85
C ILE A 236 -15.93 -11.75 -11.70
N MET A 237 -16.66 -11.50 -12.77
CA MET A 237 -17.86 -10.66 -12.77
C MET A 237 -19.09 -11.56 -12.83
N ILE A 238 -20.25 -11.03 -12.46
CA ILE A 238 -21.52 -11.71 -12.74
C ILE A 238 -21.76 -11.63 -14.25
N ALA A 239 -21.77 -12.79 -14.92
CA ALA A 239 -22.19 -12.90 -16.30
C ALA A 239 -23.71 -12.72 -16.41
N PHE A 240 -24.48 -13.37 -15.54
CA PHE A 240 -25.92 -13.17 -15.42
C PHE A 240 -26.48 -13.74 -14.11
N GLU A 241 -27.68 -13.30 -13.73
CA GLU A 241 -28.45 -13.90 -12.64
C GLU A 241 -28.99 -15.27 -13.05
N GLY A 242 -28.89 -16.25 -12.16
CA GLY A 242 -29.23 -17.64 -12.43
C GLY A 242 -28.01 -18.56 -12.50
N LYS A 243 -28.25 -19.84 -12.75
CA LYS A 243 -27.19 -20.84 -12.89
C LYS A 243 -26.62 -20.85 -14.32
N CYS A 244 -25.35 -21.19 -14.49
CA CYS A 244 -24.70 -21.23 -15.80
C CYS A 244 -25.31 -22.28 -16.75
N ASP A 245 -25.93 -23.34 -16.21
CA ASP A 245 -26.61 -24.38 -16.97
C ASP A 245 -28.06 -24.02 -17.35
N ALA A 246 -28.54 -22.82 -17.00
CA ALA A 246 -29.92 -22.41 -17.24
C ALA A 246 -30.32 -22.38 -18.72
N CYS A 247 -29.36 -22.33 -19.65
CA CYS A 247 -29.59 -22.30 -21.10
C CYS A 247 -29.36 -23.65 -21.80
N LEU A 248 -29.01 -24.73 -21.08
CA LEU A 248 -28.68 -26.01 -21.71
C LEU A 248 -29.86 -26.63 -22.50
N ASN A 249 -31.09 -26.33 -22.08
CA ASN A 249 -32.32 -26.85 -22.65
C ASN A 249 -33.28 -25.74 -23.11
N VAL A 250 -32.74 -24.56 -23.45
CA VAL A 250 -33.55 -23.42 -23.91
C VAL A 250 -33.28 -23.21 -25.39
N GLU A 251 -34.31 -23.42 -26.21
CA GLU A 251 -34.28 -23.12 -27.64
C GLU A 251 -34.82 -21.71 -27.85
N CYS A 252 -33.93 -20.79 -28.25
CA CYS A 252 -34.30 -19.42 -28.57
C CYS A 252 -34.53 -19.24 -30.07
N GLY A 253 -35.54 -18.45 -30.43
CA GLY A 253 -35.92 -18.19 -31.82
C GLY A 253 -35.25 -16.93 -32.37
N PHE A 254 -35.38 -16.69 -33.68
CA PHE A 254 -35.23 -15.36 -34.31
C PHE A 254 -34.08 -14.45 -33.81
N GLY A 255 -32.84 -14.95 -33.76
CA GLY A 255 -31.67 -14.12 -33.43
C GLY A 255 -31.57 -13.72 -31.94
N GLU A 256 -32.34 -14.38 -31.07
CA GLU A 256 -32.24 -14.23 -29.62
C GLU A 256 -31.04 -14.99 -29.05
N GLU A 257 -30.52 -14.48 -27.95
CA GLU A 257 -29.47 -15.12 -27.16
C GLU A 257 -30.04 -15.53 -25.80
N CYS A 258 -29.83 -16.78 -25.40
CA CYS A 258 -30.24 -17.24 -24.07
C CYS A 258 -29.31 -16.68 -23.00
N ARG A 259 -29.89 -16.00 -22.00
CA ARG A 259 -29.17 -15.53 -20.81
C ARG A 259 -30.00 -15.79 -19.55
N GLY A 260 -29.46 -16.58 -18.62
CA GLY A 260 -30.18 -16.94 -17.38
C GLY A 260 -31.47 -17.72 -17.60
N GLY A 261 -31.55 -18.52 -18.67
CA GLY A 261 -32.74 -19.30 -19.04
C GLY A 261 -33.85 -18.49 -19.72
N LYS A 262 -33.57 -17.26 -20.14
CA LYS A 262 -34.49 -16.40 -20.89
C LYS A 262 -33.88 -16.05 -22.24
N CYS A 263 -34.67 -16.08 -23.29
CA CYS A 263 -34.27 -15.62 -24.61
C CYS A 263 -34.37 -14.09 -24.66
N LEU A 264 -33.28 -13.42 -25.03
CA LEU A 264 -33.20 -11.97 -25.10
C LEU A 264 -32.64 -11.53 -26.44
N CYS A 265 -33.23 -10.49 -27.02
CA CYS A 265 -32.70 -9.86 -28.22
C CYS A 265 -31.40 -9.09 -27.92
N SER A 266 -30.23 -9.63 -28.28
CA SER A 266 -28.92 -9.02 -28.01
C SER A 266 -28.35 -8.26 -29.23
N TYR A 267 -29.12 -7.32 -29.80
CA TYR A 267 -28.61 -6.45 -30.87
C TYR A 267 -28.03 -5.15 -30.31
N GLN A 268 -26.71 -4.93 -30.45
CA GLN A 268 -26.10 -3.61 -30.27
C GLN A 268 -26.11 -2.82 -31.58
N CYS A 269 -27.16 -2.03 -31.80
CA CYS A 269 -27.24 -1.14 -32.94
C CYS A 269 -26.64 0.25 -32.63
N PRO A 270 -25.85 0.84 -33.55
CA PRO A 270 -25.35 2.21 -33.40
C PRO A 270 -26.51 3.20 -33.28
N LEU A 271 -26.45 4.14 -32.33
CA LEU A 271 -27.51 5.14 -32.14
C LEU A 271 -27.65 6.10 -33.34
N SER A 272 -26.57 6.31 -34.09
CA SER A 272 -26.52 7.22 -35.24
C SER A 272 -25.85 6.54 -36.45
N PRO A 273 -26.54 5.62 -37.14
CA PRO A 273 -26.04 5.04 -38.38
C PRO A 273 -26.09 6.08 -39.52
N PRO A 274 -25.25 5.93 -40.56
CA PRO A 274 -25.24 6.86 -41.68
C PRO A 274 -26.59 6.84 -42.44
N PRO A 275 -27.01 7.94 -43.09
CA PRO A 275 -28.31 8.01 -43.79
C PRO A 275 -28.51 6.93 -44.86
N SER A 276 -27.42 6.45 -45.47
CA SER A 276 -27.41 5.37 -46.47
C SER A 276 -27.69 3.99 -45.88
N ALA A 277 -27.65 3.82 -44.56
CA ALA A 277 -27.92 2.54 -43.91
C ALA A 277 -29.41 2.24 -43.76
N LYS A 278 -30.30 3.22 -43.98
CA LYS A 278 -31.75 3.06 -43.80
C LYS A 278 -32.29 1.97 -44.73
N VAL A 279 -33.15 1.11 -44.18
CA VAL A 279 -33.79 0.02 -44.93
C VAL A 279 -35.30 0.04 -44.72
N CYS A 280 -36.08 -0.34 -45.73
CA CYS A 280 -37.51 -0.57 -45.59
C CYS A 280 -37.74 -2.04 -45.22
N GLY A 281 -38.54 -2.31 -44.19
CA GLY A 281 -38.95 -3.65 -43.81
C GLY A 281 -40.11 -4.17 -44.65
N GLU A 282 -40.34 -5.48 -44.61
CA GLU A 282 -41.47 -6.15 -45.28
C GLU A 282 -42.83 -5.74 -44.70
N ASP A 283 -42.83 -5.19 -43.50
CA ASP A 283 -43.96 -4.56 -42.83
C ASP A 283 -44.25 -3.13 -43.33
N GLY A 284 -43.49 -2.64 -44.31
CA GLY A 284 -43.62 -1.29 -44.86
C GLY A 284 -43.07 -0.19 -43.95
N VAL A 285 -42.36 -0.54 -42.87
CA VAL A 285 -41.77 0.42 -41.93
C VAL A 285 -40.34 0.75 -42.35
N LEU A 286 -39.96 2.04 -42.32
CA LEU A 286 -38.59 2.48 -42.57
C LEU A 286 -37.76 2.40 -41.28
N TYR A 287 -36.66 1.65 -41.31
CA TYR A 287 -35.75 1.46 -40.18
C TYR A 287 -34.45 2.27 -40.34
N LEU A 288 -33.86 2.67 -39.22
CA LEU A 288 -32.60 3.43 -39.16
C LEU A 288 -31.41 2.67 -39.76
N SER A 289 -31.40 1.34 -39.61
CA SER A 289 -30.50 0.45 -40.32
C SER A 289 -31.02 -0.98 -40.34
N ASP A 290 -30.38 -1.87 -41.10
CA ASP A 290 -30.69 -3.31 -41.09
C ASP A 290 -30.61 -3.92 -39.68
N CYS A 291 -29.65 -3.48 -38.85
CA CYS A 291 -29.57 -3.86 -37.43
C CYS A 291 -30.85 -3.48 -36.67
N HIS A 292 -31.38 -2.27 -36.86
CA HIS A 292 -32.60 -1.83 -36.19
C HIS A 292 -33.84 -2.57 -36.68
N ARG A 293 -33.86 -2.99 -37.96
CA ARG A 293 -34.91 -3.88 -38.49
C ARG A 293 -34.86 -5.24 -37.79
N GLN A 294 -33.68 -5.85 -37.69
CA GLN A 294 -33.52 -7.15 -37.03
C GLN A 294 -33.84 -7.07 -35.53
N LEU A 295 -33.43 -6.00 -34.85
CA LEU A 295 -33.79 -5.76 -33.45
C LEU A 295 -35.30 -5.63 -33.26
N ALA A 296 -35.99 -4.88 -34.12
CA ALA A 296 -37.44 -4.74 -34.07
C ALA A 296 -38.18 -6.05 -34.40
N ALA A 297 -37.67 -6.84 -35.34
CA ALA A 297 -38.20 -8.16 -35.66
C ALA A 297 -38.04 -9.12 -34.48
N CYS A 298 -36.86 -9.14 -33.85
CA CYS A 298 -36.58 -9.93 -32.67
C CYS A 298 -37.51 -9.54 -31.51
N GLN A 299 -37.68 -8.25 -31.23
CA GLN A 299 -38.57 -7.76 -30.15
C GLN A 299 -40.07 -8.07 -30.37
N ARG A 300 -40.51 -8.31 -31.61
CA ARG A 300 -41.90 -8.69 -31.92
C ARG A 300 -42.15 -10.19 -31.85
N GLY A 301 -41.09 -11.00 -31.90
CA GLY A 301 -41.15 -12.46 -31.81
C GLY A 301 -40.88 -13.03 -30.41
N ALA A 302 -40.52 -12.18 -29.44
CA ALA A 302 -40.21 -12.50 -28.05
C ALA A 302 -41.43 -12.38 -27.10
#